data_AF-A0A5N6WNU2-F1
#
_entry.id   AF-A0A5N6WNU2-F1
#
_cell.length_a   1.000
_cell.length_b   1.000
_cell.length_c   1.000
_cell.angle_alpha   90.00
_cell.angle_beta   90.00
_cell.angle_gamma   90.00
#
_symmetry.space_group_name_H-M   'P 1'
#
loop_
_entity.id
_entity.type
_entity.pdbx_description
1 polymer ?
#
loop_
_entity_poly.entity_id
_entity_poly.type
_entity_poly.pdbx_seq_one_letter_code
_entity_poly.pdbx_strand_id
1 'polypeptide(L)'
;MSLGIPVEVYDTTEAGEGAKGSRLPDSMPGELVTTAAFPNIPVGLWGKDGYNRYHKAYLTHFDISINPHTGQLLVHGRSDGVLNPSGIPFGSSEIYQVIERGFSAERVILFLLMKPGHRFTKGLAKRVKTTIRKRLSAHHVPSFVFPTHEIPVDHCQRKTVELPVKQIVSGAKVKPSSTLSNPASLDYYYRLGKVEELMSRESRL
;
A
#
# COMPACT_ATOMS: atom_id res chain seq x y z
N MET A 1 16.25 -5.36 25.77
CA MET A 1 15.99 -4.11 26.54
C MET A 1 14.71 -3.52 26.00
N SER A 2 13.59 -3.67 26.72
CA SER A 2 12.31 -3.05 26.32
C SER A 2 12.33 -1.57 26.69
N LEU A 3 11.54 -0.76 25.99
CA LEU A 3 11.49 0.70 26.07
C LEU A 3 10.95 1.26 27.41
N GLY A 4 10.98 0.48 28.49
CA GLY A 4 10.51 0.89 29.82
C GLY A 4 8.99 1.00 29.99
N ILE A 5 8.21 0.71 28.94
CA ILE A 5 6.74 0.70 29.00
C ILE A 5 6.28 -0.73 29.33
N PRO A 6 5.58 -0.96 30.46
CA PRO A 6 5.02 -2.26 30.76
C PRO A 6 3.81 -2.50 29.85
N VAL A 7 3.97 -3.49 28.97
CA VAL A 7 2.96 -3.92 27.99
C VAL A 7 2.53 -5.33 28.37
N GLU A 8 1.23 -5.53 28.51
CA GLU A 8 0.60 -6.81 28.83
C GLU A 8 -0.58 -7.07 27.88
N VAL A 9 -0.96 -8.34 27.75
CA VAL A 9 -2.11 -8.78 26.94
C VAL A 9 -3.21 -9.24 27.86
N TYR A 10 -4.43 -8.71 27.68
CA TYR A 10 -5.61 -9.04 28.49
C TYR A 10 -6.71 -9.68 27.63
N ASP A 11 -7.54 -10.52 28.25
CA ASP A 11 -8.69 -11.15 27.59
C ASP A 11 -9.81 -10.12 27.35
N THR A 12 -10.36 -10.11 26.14
CA THR A 12 -11.45 -9.24 25.70
C THR A 12 -12.84 -9.75 26.07
N THR A 13 -12.97 -11.02 26.47
CA THR A 13 -14.27 -11.65 26.76
C THR A 13 -14.89 -11.21 28.09
N GLU A 14 -14.09 -10.61 28.98
CA GLU A 14 -14.54 -10.08 30.28
C GLU A 14 -14.81 -8.56 30.25
N ALA A 15 -14.96 -7.96 29.05
CA ALA A 15 -15.15 -6.52 28.88
C ALA A 15 -16.53 -6.03 29.38
N GLY A 16 -16.64 -5.83 30.69
CA GLY A 16 -17.66 -5.01 31.35
C GLY A 16 -17.02 -3.84 32.09
N GLU A 17 -17.69 -2.69 32.15
CA GLU A 17 -17.22 -1.54 32.96
C GLU A 17 -16.94 -1.98 34.40
N GLY A 18 -15.66 -2.07 34.78
CA GLY A 18 -15.22 -2.45 36.13
C GLY A 18 -14.77 -3.91 36.31
N ALA A 19 -14.75 -4.74 35.26
CA ALA A 19 -14.16 -6.08 35.34
C ALA A 19 -12.62 -6.00 35.33
N LYS A 20 -11.97 -6.68 36.27
CA LYS A 20 -10.51 -6.90 36.23
C LYS A 20 -10.25 -7.99 35.20
N GLY A 21 -9.97 -7.61 33.96
CA GLY A 21 -9.58 -8.58 32.93
C GLY A 21 -8.41 -9.45 33.42
N SER A 22 -8.36 -10.69 32.97
CA SER A 22 -7.24 -11.58 33.26
C SER A 22 -6.10 -11.40 32.24
N ARG A 23 -4.85 -11.44 32.73
CA ARG A 23 -3.67 -11.42 31.87
C ARG A 23 -3.57 -12.75 31.11
N LEU A 24 -3.47 -12.67 29.78
CA LEU A 24 -3.25 -13.81 28.91
C LEU A 24 -1.76 -14.20 28.82
N PRO A 25 -1.45 -15.50 28.61
CA PRO A 25 -0.09 -15.93 28.40
C PRO A 25 0.45 -15.44 27.05
N ASP A 26 1.77 -15.22 27.01
CA ASP A 26 2.49 -14.88 25.79
C ASP A 26 2.20 -15.93 24.71
N SER A 27 2.03 -15.49 23.45
CA SER A 27 1.46 -16.18 22.26
C SER A 27 -0.05 -16.09 22.06
N MET A 28 -0.85 -15.81 23.08
CA MET A 28 -2.29 -15.64 22.88
C MET A 28 -2.62 -14.21 22.42
N PRO A 29 -3.49 -14.07 21.41
CA PRO A 29 -3.99 -12.77 20.98
C PRO A 29 -5.02 -12.24 21.98
N GLY A 30 -4.90 -10.95 22.29
CA GLY A 30 -5.83 -10.24 23.17
C GLY A 30 -5.53 -8.75 23.17
N GLU A 31 -6.11 -8.03 24.11
CA GLU A 31 -6.03 -6.58 24.15
C GLU A 31 -4.69 -6.08 24.67
N LEU A 32 -4.09 -5.13 23.96
CA LEU A 32 -2.92 -4.39 24.41
C LEU A 32 -3.29 -3.47 25.57
N VAL A 33 -2.82 -3.80 26.76
CA VAL A 33 -2.96 -2.96 27.95
C VAL A 33 -1.59 -2.47 28.41
N THR A 34 -1.51 -1.17 28.72
CA THR A 34 -0.35 -0.59 29.41
C THR A 34 -0.73 -0.37 30.86
N THR A 35 -0.05 -1.07 31.77
CA THR A 35 -0.37 -1.06 33.21
C THR A 35 0.23 0.14 33.95
N ALA A 36 1.12 0.89 33.31
CA ALA A 36 1.70 2.11 33.86
C ALA A 36 1.69 3.27 32.85
N ALA A 37 1.52 4.48 33.36
CA ALA A 37 1.64 5.70 32.58
C ALA A 37 3.11 5.91 32.15
N PHE A 38 3.28 6.46 30.94
CA PHE A 38 4.59 6.79 30.38
C PHE A 38 4.68 8.28 30.00
N PRO A 39 5.89 8.88 29.95
CA PRO A 39 6.06 10.34 29.95
C PRO A 39 5.48 11.07 28.74
N ASN A 40 5.33 10.39 27.60
CA ASN A 40 4.85 10.95 26.35
C ASN A 40 3.34 10.75 26.10
N ILE A 41 2.56 10.41 27.13
CA ILE A 41 1.09 10.40 27.04
C ILE A 41 0.58 11.86 27.02
N PRO A 42 -0.27 12.25 26.06
CA PRO A 42 -0.89 13.57 26.07
C PRO A 42 -1.75 13.77 27.32
N VAL A 43 -1.64 14.92 27.99
CA VAL A 43 -2.38 15.20 29.24
C VAL A 43 -3.90 15.29 29.02
N GLY A 44 -4.34 15.62 27.80
CA GLY A 44 -5.74 15.67 27.42
C GLY A 44 -5.96 16.35 26.08
N LEU A 45 -7.20 16.28 25.58
CA LEU A 45 -7.62 17.01 24.39
C LEU A 45 -8.22 18.36 24.77
N TRP A 46 -7.88 19.41 24.02
CA TRP A 46 -8.38 20.77 24.24
C TRP A 46 -9.85 20.94 23.81
N GLY A 47 -10.64 21.70 24.59
CA GLY A 47 -12.04 22.06 24.31
C GLY A 47 -13.10 21.35 25.18
N LYS A 48 -14.39 21.62 24.92
CA LYS A 48 -15.53 21.05 25.67
C LYS A 48 -15.57 19.52 25.52
N ASP A 49 -15.82 18.77 26.59
CA ASP A 49 -15.74 17.29 26.61
C ASP A 49 -14.36 16.72 26.23
N GLY A 50 -13.27 17.46 26.49
CA GLY A 50 -11.90 17.02 26.19
C GLY A 50 -11.52 15.70 26.86
N TYR A 51 -11.99 15.44 28.08
CA TYR A 51 -11.73 14.21 28.84
C TYR A 51 -12.33 12.95 28.17
N ASN A 52 -13.62 12.96 27.85
CA ASN A 52 -14.29 11.82 27.21
C ASN A 52 -13.74 11.55 25.81
N ARG A 53 -13.44 12.61 25.05
CA ARG A 53 -12.83 12.49 23.72
C ARG A 53 -11.41 11.95 23.82
N TYR A 54 -10.65 12.36 24.83
CA TYR A 54 -9.32 11.87 25.10
C TYR A 54 -9.34 10.36 25.42
N HIS A 55 -10.21 9.95 26.34
CA HIS A 55 -10.36 8.54 26.72
C HIS A 55 -10.76 7.67 25.51
N LYS A 56 -11.72 8.14 24.70
CA LYS A 56 -12.17 7.41 23.51
C LYS A 56 -11.12 7.32 22.39
N ALA A 57 -10.24 8.31 22.26
CA ALA A 57 -9.28 8.38 21.16
C ALA A 57 -7.93 7.72 21.49
N TYR A 58 -7.44 7.86 22.73
CA TYR A 58 -6.13 7.37 23.13
C TYR A 58 -6.18 6.02 23.84
N LEU A 59 -7.30 5.69 24.50
CA LEU A 59 -7.50 4.38 25.13
C LEU A 59 -8.33 3.48 24.22
N THR A 60 -8.11 3.61 22.91
CA THR A 60 -8.70 2.73 21.91
C THR A 60 -7.99 1.38 21.97
N HIS A 61 -8.77 0.32 21.92
CA HIS A 61 -8.33 -1.04 22.20
C HIS A 61 -7.69 -1.63 20.93
N PHE A 62 -6.51 -2.25 21.06
CA PHE A 62 -5.79 -2.89 19.95
C PHE A 62 -5.54 -4.35 20.29
N ASP A 63 -5.76 -5.25 19.33
CA ASP A 63 -5.47 -6.66 19.53
C ASP A 63 -4.05 -7.00 19.09
N ILE A 64 -3.29 -7.55 20.04
CA ILE A 64 -1.89 -7.92 19.87
C ILE A 64 -1.63 -9.33 20.39
N SER A 65 -0.55 -9.94 19.92
CA SER A 65 0.07 -11.10 20.57
C SER A 65 1.55 -10.86 20.80
N ILE A 66 2.11 -11.48 21.83
CA ILE A 66 3.54 -11.40 22.15
C ILE A 66 4.20 -12.69 21.71
N ASN A 67 5.26 -12.61 20.90
CA ASN A 67 6.05 -13.78 20.56
C ASN A 67 6.85 -14.25 21.79
N PRO A 68 6.65 -15.48 22.30
CA PRO A 68 7.27 -15.94 23.56
C PRO A 68 8.79 -16.12 23.45
N HIS A 69 9.34 -16.29 22.24
CA HIS A 69 10.77 -16.51 22.02
C HIS A 69 11.53 -15.20 21.78
N THR A 70 10.92 -14.26 21.05
CA THR A 70 11.59 -13.02 20.63
C THR A 70 11.13 -11.79 21.41
N GLY A 71 10.02 -11.88 22.14
CA GLY A 71 9.38 -10.75 22.82
C GLY A 71 8.80 -9.70 21.87
N GLN A 72 8.66 -10.01 20.57
CA GLN A 72 8.11 -9.10 19.58
C GLN A 72 6.59 -8.98 19.75
N LEU A 73 6.09 -7.75 19.62
CA LEU A 73 4.65 -7.46 19.57
C LEU A 73 4.15 -7.63 18.14
N LEU A 74 3.19 -8.52 17.94
CA LEU A 74 2.48 -8.74 16.68
C LEU A 74 1.13 -8.06 16.79
N VAL A 75 0.92 -7.00 16.01
CA VAL A 75 -0.35 -6.27 15.99
C VAL A 75 -1.26 -6.89 14.95
N HIS A 76 -2.37 -7.50 15.38
CA HIS A 76 -3.33 -8.14 14.47
C HIS A 76 -4.29 -7.11 13.88
N GLY A 77 -4.67 -6.09 14.63
CA GLY A 77 -5.54 -5.02 14.17
C GLY A 77 -6.18 -4.22 15.30
N ARG A 78 -7.22 -3.44 14.97
CA ARG A 78 -8.13 -2.88 15.97
C ARG A 78 -9.02 -4.00 16.51
N SER A 79 -9.25 -4.03 17.81
CA SER A 79 -10.11 -5.05 18.44
C SER A 79 -11.55 -5.02 17.91
N ASP A 80 -12.04 -3.85 17.49
CA ASP A 80 -13.33 -3.69 16.81
C ASP A 80 -13.45 -4.45 15.47
N GLY A 81 -12.33 -4.85 14.86
CA GLY A 81 -12.24 -5.39 13.50
C GLY A 81 -11.71 -6.82 13.40
N VAL A 82 -11.58 -7.53 14.53
CA VAL A 82 -11.12 -8.92 14.55
C VAL A 82 -12.27 -9.86 14.20
N LEU A 83 -12.01 -10.77 13.26
CA LEU A 83 -12.96 -11.79 12.82
C LEU A 83 -12.58 -13.13 13.43
N ASN A 84 -13.55 -13.82 14.03
CA ASN A 84 -13.35 -15.10 14.74
C ASN A 84 -14.12 -16.27 14.11
N PRO A 85 -13.92 -16.62 12.83
CA PRO A 85 -14.46 -17.87 12.32
C PRO A 85 -13.67 -19.05 12.93
N SER A 86 -14.39 -20.04 13.47
CA SER A 86 -13.80 -21.26 14.04
C SER A 86 -12.87 -21.07 15.25
N GLY A 87 -12.99 -19.95 15.99
CA GLY A 87 -12.26 -19.72 17.24
C GLY A 87 -10.79 -19.30 17.09
N ILE A 88 -10.36 -19.00 15.86
CA ILE A 88 -9.04 -18.43 15.59
C ILE A 88 -9.24 -16.94 15.27
N PRO A 89 -8.81 -16.02 16.14
CA PRO A 89 -8.88 -14.59 15.84
C PRO A 89 -7.83 -14.22 14.80
N PHE A 90 -8.28 -13.61 13.72
CA PHE A 90 -7.38 -12.96 12.76
C PHE A 90 -7.87 -11.56 12.43
N GLY A 91 -6.92 -10.66 12.20
CA GLY A 91 -7.21 -9.31 11.76
C GLY A 91 -7.51 -9.26 10.27
N SER A 92 -8.47 -8.42 9.85
CA SER A 92 -8.71 -8.14 8.43
C SER A 92 -7.44 -7.65 7.70
N SER A 93 -6.51 -7.03 8.43
CA SER A 93 -5.18 -6.60 7.99
C SER A 93 -4.37 -7.74 7.34
N GLU A 94 -4.44 -8.93 7.91
CA GLU A 94 -3.70 -10.10 7.42
C GLU A 94 -4.25 -10.55 6.06
N ILE A 95 -5.57 -10.54 5.91
CA ILE A 95 -6.25 -10.81 4.64
C ILE A 95 -5.88 -9.74 3.61
N TYR A 96 -5.93 -8.46 3.97
CA TYR A 96 -5.52 -7.37 3.06
C TYR A 96 -4.07 -7.53 2.62
N GLN A 97 -3.17 -7.90 3.52
CA GLN A 97 -1.76 -8.08 3.19
C GLN A 97 -1.53 -9.26 2.24
N VAL A 98 -2.26 -10.36 2.41
CA VAL A 98 -2.21 -11.51 1.47
C VAL A 98 -2.79 -11.12 0.12
N ILE A 99 -3.89 -10.37 0.09
CA ILE A 99 -4.50 -9.89 -1.16
C ILE A 99 -3.56 -8.91 -1.88
N GLU A 100 -3.00 -7.93 -1.19
CA GLU A 100 -2.05 -6.97 -1.78
C GLU A 100 -0.81 -7.67 -2.35
N ARG A 101 -0.26 -8.65 -1.62
CA ARG A 101 0.92 -9.41 -2.08
C ARG A 101 0.58 -10.38 -3.22
N GLY A 102 -0.60 -10.99 -3.21
CA GLY A 102 -1.01 -12.00 -4.19
C GLY A 102 -1.56 -11.45 -5.49
N PHE A 103 -2.18 -10.26 -5.46
CA PHE A 103 -2.87 -9.68 -6.63
C PHE A 103 -2.19 -8.43 -7.20
N SER A 104 -1.14 -7.90 -6.57
CA SER A 104 -0.30 -6.85 -7.17
C SER A 104 0.63 -7.43 -8.23
N ALA A 105 0.08 -7.79 -9.39
CA ALA A 105 0.88 -8.10 -10.57
C ALA A 105 1.41 -6.80 -11.16
N GLU A 106 2.58 -6.36 -10.72
CA GLU A 106 3.29 -5.25 -11.36
C GLU A 106 3.60 -5.62 -12.82
N ARG A 107 3.10 -4.81 -13.75
CA ARG A 107 3.33 -4.99 -15.19
C ARG A 107 4.29 -3.91 -15.69
N VAL A 108 5.27 -4.32 -16.48
CA VAL A 108 6.20 -3.41 -17.13
C VAL A 108 5.62 -3.00 -18.49
N ILE A 109 5.40 -1.70 -18.68
CA ILE A 109 4.94 -1.11 -19.94
C ILE A 109 6.05 -0.21 -20.48
N LEU A 110 6.41 -0.40 -21.75
CA LEU A 110 7.48 0.34 -22.39
C LEU A 110 6.95 1.27 -23.49
N PHE A 111 7.31 2.55 -23.40
CA PHE A 111 7.05 3.55 -24.43
C PHE A 111 8.32 3.84 -25.22
N LEU A 112 8.23 3.79 -26.56
CA LEU A 112 9.36 4.00 -27.47
C LEU A 112 9.15 5.25 -28.31
N LEU A 113 10.03 6.23 -28.15
CA LEU A 113 10.14 7.38 -29.03
C LEU A 113 11.06 7.02 -30.22
N MET A 114 10.52 7.11 -31.43
CA MET A 114 11.26 6.76 -32.65
C MET A 114 12.09 7.95 -33.14
N LYS A 115 13.30 7.67 -33.67
CA LYS A 115 14.08 8.68 -34.39
C LYS A 115 13.38 9.05 -35.71
N PRO A 116 13.55 10.29 -36.21
CA PRO A 116 13.02 10.69 -37.51
C PRO A 116 13.44 9.70 -38.62
N GLY A 117 12.51 9.38 -39.51
CA GLY A 117 12.73 8.41 -40.60
C GLY A 117 12.64 6.93 -40.23
N HIS A 118 12.48 6.59 -38.94
CA HIS A 118 12.33 5.20 -38.50
C HIS A 118 10.89 4.90 -38.07
N ARG A 119 10.29 3.86 -38.65
CA ARG A 119 8.93 3.42 -38.29
C ARG A 119 8.95 2.34 -37.23
N PHE A 120 7.94 2.34 -36.36
CA PHE A 120 7.72 1.29 -35.40
C PHE A 120 7.29 0.00 -36.12
N THR A 121 8.02 -1.09 -35.91
CA THR A 121 7.73 -2.40 -36.52
C THR A 121 7.61 -3.48 -35.44
N LYS A 122 6.77 -4.49 -35.68
CA LYS A 122 6.63 -5.64 -34.77
C LYS A 122 7.96 -6.37 -34.55
N GLY A 123 8.82 -6.41 -35.59
CA GLY A 123 10.18 -6.96 -35.50
C GLY A 123 11.07 -6.19 -34.52
N LEU A 124 10.99 -4.86 -34.51
CA LEU A 124 11.72 -4.02 -33.55
C LEU A 124 11.27 -4.29 -32.12
N ALA A 125 9.96 -4.38 -31.87
CA ALA A 125 9.43 -4.71 -30.54
C ALA A 125 9.92 -6.08 -30.04
N LYS A 126 9.92 -7.11 -30.91
CA LYS A 126 10.45 -8.44 -30.57
C LYS A 126 11.95 -8.39 -30.27
N ARG A 127 12.71 -7.59 -31.01
CA ARG A 127 14.15 -7.41 -30.79
C ARG A 127 14.42 -6.75 -29.44
N VAL A 128 13.70 -5.69 -29.10
CA VAL A 128 13.81 -5.00 -27.80
C VAL A 128 13.50 -5.95 -26.64
N LYS A 129 12.37 -6.67 -26.70
CA LYS A 129 12.02 -7.68 -25.67
C LYS A 129 13.10 -8.74 -25.51
N THR A 130 13.63 -9.25 -26.62
CA THR A 130 14.72 -10.25 -26.61
C THR A 130 15.99 -9.69 -25.98
N THR A 131 16.37 -8.45 -26.31
CA THR A 131 17.58 -7.81 -25.77
C THR A 131 17.46 -7.56 -24.27
N ILE A 132 16.30 -7.08 -23.79
CA ILE A 132 16.03 -6.87 -22.37
C ILE A 132 16.13 -8.19 -21.61
N ARG A 133 15.48 -9.25 -22.13
CA ARG A 133 15.53 -10.58 -21.53
C ARG A 133 16.96 -11.13 -21.41
N LYS A 134 17.80 -10.89 -22.42
CA LYS A 134 19.19 -11.36 -22.44
C LYS A 134 20.11 -10.60 -21.49
N ARG A 135 19.91 -9.29 -21.31
CA ARG A 135 20.80 -8.44 -20.50
C ARG A 135 20.38 -8.32 -19.02
N LEU A 136 19.08 -8.45 -18.75
CA LEU A 136 18.51 -8.33 -17.40
C LEU A 136 17.94 -9.68 -16.97
N SER A 137 16.61 -9.79 -16.88
CA SER A 137 15.92 -11.05 -16.54
C SER A 137 14.54 -11.14 -17.20
N ALA A 138 13.90 -12.29 -17.10
CA ALA A 138 12.54 -12.51 -17.61
C ALA A 138 11.50 -11.58 -16.95
N HIS A 139 11.71 -11.20 -15.69
CA HIS A 139 10.82 -10.29 -14.96
C HIS A 139 10.85 -8.85 -15.51
N HIS A 140 11.94 -8.45 -16.16
CA HIS A 140 12.08 -7.11 -16.75
C HIS A 140 11.46 -7.01 -18.16
N VAL A 141 10.93 -8.11 -18.70
CA VAL A 141 10.39 -8.11 -20.06
C VAL A 141 9.06 -7.36 -20.08
N PRO A 142 8.92 -6.28 -20.87
CA PRO A 142 7.68 -5.52 -20.91
C PRO A 142 6.54 -6.35 -21.51
N SER A 143 5.40 -6.32 -20.85
CA SER A 143 4.15 -6.92 -21.34
C SER A 143 3.72 -6.22 -22.63
N PHE A 144 3.71 -4.89 -22.62
CA PHE A 144 3.31 -4.05 -23.75
C PHE A 144 4.41 -3.09 -24.18
N VAL A 145 4.51 -2.87 -25.50
CA VAL A 145 5.45 -1.94 -26.11
C VAL A 145 4.67 -1.04 -27.06
N PHE A 146 4.60 0.25 -26.75
CA PHE A 146 3.87 1.23 -27.55
C PHE A 146 4.82 2.27 -28.14
N PRO A 147 4.62 2.69 -29.41
CA PRO A 147 5.27 3.89 -29.90
C PRO A 147 4.70 5.10 -29.16
N THR A 148 5.50 6.14 -28.93
CA THR A 148 5.03 7.46 -28.48
C THR A 148 5.56 8.55 -29.39
N HIS A 149 4.80 9.65 -29.49
CA HIS A 149 5.19 10.83 -30.25
C HIS A 149 6.14 11.73 -29.47
N GLU A 150 5.98 11.78 -28.15
CA GLU A 150 6.76 12.64 -27.27
C GLU A 150 6.81 12.04 -25.86
N ILE A 151 7.88 12.33 -25.11
CA ILE A 151 8.04 11.90 -23.71
C ILE A 151 7.90 13.14 -22.81
N PRO A 152 7.08 13.09 -21.75
CA PRO A 152 6.91 14.23 -20.85
C PRO A 152 8.20 14.54 -20.12
N VAL A 153 8.63 15.80 -20.20
CA VAL A 153 9.83 16.30 -19.53
C VAL A 153 9.52 17.48 -18.63
N ASP A 154 10.22 17.53 -17.50
CA ASP A 154 10.19 18.68 -16.60
C ASP A 154 10.95 19.86 -17.22
N HIS A 155 10.36 21.06 -17.20
CA HIS A 155 11.00 22.28 -17.65
C HIS A 155 12.22 22.66 -16.78
N CYS A 156 12.18 22.39 -15.48
CA CYS A 156 13.22 22.77 -14.52
C CYS A 156 14.47 21.88 -14.63
N GLN A 157 14.29 20.57 -14.75
CA GLN A 157 15.42 19.62 -14.73
C GLN A 157 15.71 18.95 -16.08
N ARG A 158 14.86 19.15 -17.11
CA ARG A 158 14.91 18.40 -18.39
C ARG A 158 14.96 16.88 -18.21
N LYS A 159 14.39 16.37 -17.11
CA LYS A 159 14.30 14.94 -16.82
C LYS A 159 12.96 14.40 -17.28
N THR A 160 12.94 13.12 -17.66
CA THR A 160 11.73 12.38 -17.97
C THR A 160 10.88 12.22 -16.72
N VAL A 161 9.60 12.56 -16.81
CA VAL A 161 8.69 12.52 -15.65
C VAL A 161 7.80 11.28 -15.75
N GLU A 162 8.15 10.23 -15.01
CA GLU A 162 7.47 8.94 -15.08
C GLU A 162 6.21 8.89 -14.21
N LEU A 163 6.17 9.64 -13.12
CA LEU A 163 5.11 9.55 -12.10
C LEU A 163 3.70 9.89 -12.65
N PRO A 164 3.49 11.00 -13.41
CA PRO A 164 2.20 11.29 -14.02
C PRO A 164 1.77 10.20 -15.02
N VAL A 165 2.71 9.68 -15.81
CA VAL A 165 2.42 8.62 -16.79
C VAL A 165 1.98 7.35 -16.08
N LYS A 166 2.68 6.95 -15.01
CA LYS A 166 2.31 5.80 -14.18
C LYS A 166 0.89 5.95 -13.63
N GLN A 167 0.59 7.10 -13.03
CA GLN A 167 -0.74 7.36 -12.46
C GLN A 167 -1.85 7.30 -13.52
N ILE A 168 -1.63 7.87 -14.72
CA ILE A 168 -2.59 7.83 -15.82
C ILE A 168 -2.84 6.40 -16.30
N VAL A 169 -1.78 5.60 -16.46
CA VAL A 169 -1.88 4.20 -16.90
C VAL A 169 -2.57 3.34 -15.82
N SER A 170 -2.36 3.64 -14.54
CA SER A 170 -3.08 3.01 -13.43
C SER A 170 -4.53 3.48 -13.27
N GLY A 171 -5.04 4.35 -14.16
CA GLY A 171 -6.44 4.82 -14.14
C GLY A 171 -6.71 6.01 -13.21
N ALA A 172 -5.69 6.58 -12.58
CA ALA A 172 -5.86 7.78 -11.76
C ALA A 172 -6.05 9.03 -12.65
N LYS A 173 -7.02 9.88 -12.28
CA LYS A 173 -7.26 11.17 -12.95
C LYS A 173 -6.23 12.19 -12.49
N VAL A 174 -5.10 12.26 -13.19
CA VAL A 174 -4.05 13.25 -12.94
C VAL A 174 -4.45 14.59 -13.55
N LYS A 175 -4.20 15.69 -12.83
CA LYS A 175 -4.20 17.04 -13.42
C LYS A 175 -2.78 17.36 -13.89
N PRO A 176 -2.60 17.95 -15.08
CA PRO A 176 -1.26 18.30 -15.56
C PRO A 176 -0.58 19.25 -14.56
N SER A 177 0.61 18.86 -14.09
CA SER A 177 1.41 19.71 -13.20
C SER A 177 2.00 20.87 -13.99
N SER A 178 2.07 22.06 -13.37
CA SER A 178 2.67 23.28 -13.96
C SER A 178 4.15 23.16 -14.30
N THR A 179 4.78 22.07 -13.87
CA THR A 179 6.21 21.77 -14.03
C THR A 179 6.54 21.10 -15.38
N LEU A 180 5.53 20.64 -16.12
CA LEU A 180 5.73 19.95 -17.40
C LEU A 180 5.97 20.93 -18.55
N SER A 181 7.06 20.74 -19.29
CA SER A 181 7.38 21.57 -20.46
C SER A 181 6.47 21.29 -21.66
N ASN A 182 5.96 20.06 -21.77
CA ASN A 182 5.16 19.58 -22.90
C ASN A 182 3.87 18.91 -22.40
N PRO A 183 2.91 19.69 -21.86
CA PRO A 183 1.70 19.15 -21.25
C PRO A 183 0.81 18.37 -22.24
N ALA A 184 0.83 18.74 -23.52
CA ALA A 184 0.07 18.07 -24.58
C ALA A 184 0.49 16.60 -24.81
N SER A 185 1.71 16.22 -24.40
CA SER A 185 2.17 14.83 -24.50
C SER A 185 1.32 13.87 -23.65
N LEU A 186 0.69 14.35 -22.57
CA LEU A 186 -0.15 13.55 -21.67
C LEU A 186 -1.44 13.03 -22.34
N ASP A 187 -1.96 13.73 -23.36
CA ASP A 187 -3.17 13.35 -24.08
C ASP A 187 -3.06 11.99 -24.78
N TYR A 188 -1.85 11.60 -25.17
CA TYR A 188 -1.59 10.27 -25.70
C TYR A 188 -1.74 9.19 -24.63
N TYR A 189 -1.22 9.43 -23.43
CA TYR A 189 -1.29 8.49 -22.32
C TYR A 189 -2.70 8.36 -21.76
N TYR A 190 -3.49 9.44 -21.71
CA TYR A 190 -4.92 9.38 -21.33
C TYR A 190 -5.73 8.49 -22.27
N ARG A 191 -5.41 8.48 -23.58
CA ARG A 191 -6.07 7.60 -24.55
C ARG A 191 -5.69 6.13 -24.32
N LEU A 192 -4.44 5.86 -23.98
CA LEU A 192 -3.96 4.49 -23.72
C LEU A 192 -4.52 3.88 -22.43
N GLY A 193 -4.66 4.66 -21.35
CA GLY A 193 -5.24 4.16 -20.10
C GLY A 193 -6.65 3.58 -20.30
N LYS A 194 -7.46 4.18 -21.19
CA LYS A 194 -8.79 3.66 -21.56
C LYS A 194 -8.73 2.35 -22.38
N VAL A 195 -7.67 2.15 -23.17
CA VAL A 195 -7.51 0.95 -24.01
C VAL A 195 -7.12 -0.25 -23.16
N GLU A 196 -6.29 -0.08 -22.13
CA GLU A 196 -5.95 -1.18 -21.22
C GLU A 196 -7.18 -1.65 -20.41
N GLU A 197 -8.07 -0.73 -20.04
CA GLU A 197 -9.35 -1.05 -19.38
C GLU A 197 -10.28 -1.89 -20.30
N LEU A 198 -10.27 -1.63 -21.61
CA LEU A 198 -11.00 -2.40 -22.62
C LEU A 198 -10.38 -3.78 -22.85
N MET A 199 -9.05 -3.86 -23.02
CA MET A 199 -8.32 -5.10 -23.22
C MET A 199 -8.34 -6.01 -21.98
N SER A 200 -8.39 -5.42 -20.78
CA SER A 200 -8.54 -6.17 -19.52
C SER A 200 -9.96 -6.71 -19.31
N ARG A 201 -10.99 -6.14 -19.95
CA ARG A 201 -12.35 -6.69 -19.93
C ARG A 201 -12.50 -7.89 -20.86
N GLU A 202 -11.84 -7.88 -22.02
CA GLU A 202 -11.89 -8.98 -22.97
C GLU A 202 -11.15 -10.24 -22.49
N SER A 203 -10.14 -10.12 -21.62
CA SER A 203 -9.43 -11.29 -21.07
C SER A 203 -10.09 -11.93 -19.84
N ARG A 204 -11.24 -11.39 -19.39
CA ARG A 204 -11.95 -11.81 -18.16
C ARG A 204 -13.30 -12.49 -18.45
N LEU A 205 -13.54 -12.90 -19.69
CA LEU A 205 -14.68 -13.72 -20.11
C LEU A 205 -14.19 -15.07 -20.65
#